data_AF-A0A0M8MYF2-F1
#
_entry.id   AF-A0A0M8MYF2-F1
#
_cell.length_a   1.000
_cell.length_b   1.000
_cell.length_c   1.000
_cell.angle_alpha   90.00
_cell.angle_beta   90.00
_cell.angle_gamma   90.00
#
_symmetry.space_group_name_H-M   'P 1'
#
loop_
_entity.id
_entity.type
_entity.pdbx_description
1 polymer ?
#
loop_
_entity_poly.entity_id
_entity_poly.type
_entity_poly.pdbx_seq_one_letter_code
_entity_poly.pdbx_strand_id
1 'polypeptide(L)'
;MQEDERRDELRHGQAVIHGEPKAVEPVDLKITEGGPAVSQKMSIKEDGGDGDGDGDGDDEGGDDFDMFAEDFDEEKYASKTKVTETTALEEVDESMPDALANDKGGILEGDDKDGYYKIRIGEILNGRYQIQTALGRGMFSGVARAVDITTKKLVAIKIMRNNDALRKGGYTEIAILQKLNGADPENRKHMVKFERSFDHKGHLCMSFENLSMNLREVLRKFGNNVGINLGATRAYAYQIFVALAHMRKCSIIHADLKPDNILVNESRNVLKICDLGTAIDRSDAATAHNEITPYLVSRFYRAPEIILGAPYDYGVDMWSIGCTLYELYTGKILFTGDSNNQMLKAIMEIRGRLTPKLYKRGKLSGGHFDEQGQFVSVERDKVLGKTAVRVLPMLKPTRDLRTRLLAASSGMNDAESRDLSLFVDLLEHCLMLNPDRRIKPADALKHAFFTSRSGARH
;
A
#
# COMPACT_ATOMS: atom_id res chain seq x y z
N MET A 1 -3.61 -6.64 -3.83
CA MET A 1 -3.26 -7.94 -4.41
C MET A 1 -3.18 -7.90 -5.94
N GLN A 2 -4.28 -7.88 -6.72
CA GLN A 2 -4.20 -7.84 -8.19
C GLN A 2 -3.48 -6.60 -8.79
N GLU A 3 -3.58 -5.43 -8.15
CA GLU A 3 -2.80 -4.25 -8.58
C GLU A 3 -1.32 -4.34 -8.16
N ASP A 4 -1.03 -5.04 -7.08
CA ASP A 4 0.36 -5.27 -6.63
C ASP A 4 1.06 -6.29 -7.56
N GLU A 5 0.31 -7.24 -8.14
CA GLU A 5 0.77 -8.16 -9.19
C GLU A 5 1.04 -7.41 -10.51
N ARG A 6 0.10 -6.59 -10.98
CA ARG A 6 0.32 -5.74 -12.19
C ARG A 6 1.48 -4.76 -12.03
N ARG A 7 1.70 -4.25 -10.82
CA ARG A 7 2.85 -3.40 -10.49
C ARG A 7 4.16 -4.14 -10.77
N ASP A 8 4.21 -5.43 -10.46
CA ASP A 8 5.39 -6.27 -10.65
C ASP A 8 5.59 -6.64 -12.13
N GLU A 9 4.52 -7.02 -12.83
CA GLU A 9 4.54 -7.30 -14.27
C GLU A 9 5.10 -6.11 -15.07
N LEU A 10 4.72 -4.88 -14.70
CA LEU A 10 5.22 -3.68 -15.38
C LEU A 10 6.70 -3.39 -15.07
N ARG A 11 7.22 -3.78 -13.91
CA ARG A 11 8.60 -3.49 -13.48
C ARG A 11 9.59 -4.59 -13.86
N HIS A 12 9.12 -5.84 -13.92
CA HIS A 12 9.93 -7.04 -14.10
C HIS A 12 9.57 -7.84 -15.36
N GLY A 13 8.39 -7.61 -15.96
CA GLY A 13 7.92 -8.27 -17.17
C GLY A 13 8.42 -7.67 -18.48
N GLN A 14 9.06 -6.49 -18.48
CA GLN A 14 9.79 -5.96 -19.64
C GLN A 14 11.24 -6.46 -19.69
N ALA A 15 11.40 -7.79 -19.72
CA ALA A 15 12.58 -8.41 -20.29
C ALA A 15 12.17 -9.06 -21.61
N VAL A 16 11.73 -8.25 -22.58
CA VAL A 16 11.46 -8.73 -23.94
C VAL A 16 12.67 -8.39 -24.81
N ILE A 17 13.31 -9.48 -25.23
CA ILE A 17 14.32 -9.61 -26.27
C ILE A 17 13.95 -8.76 -27.49
N HIS A 18 14.93 -8.08 -28.08
CA HIS A 18 14.85 -7.31 -29.31
C HIS A 18 13.88 -7.89 -30.37
N GLY A 19 12.90 -7.09 -30.81
CA GLY A 19 12.07 -7.39 -31.98
C GLY A 19 10.77 -6.58 -32.07
N GLU A 20 10.86 -5.39 -32.68
CA GLU A 20 9.79 -4.51 -33.21
C GLU A 20 8.74 -3.88 -32.27
N PRO A 21 8.39 -2.59 -32.49
CA PRO A 21 7.47 -1.86 -31.63
C PRO A 21 6.01 -2.21 -31.95
N LYS A 22 5.29 -2.82 -31.00
CA LYS A 22 3.83 -2.84 -31.05
C LYS A 22 3.30 -1.45 -30.66
N ALA A 23 2.76 -0.76 -31.67
CA ALA A 23 2.00 0.46 -31.50
C ALA A 23 0.79 0.23 -30.57
N VAL A 24 0.57 1.16 -29.64
CA VAL A 24 -0.65 1.24 -28.85
C VAL A 24 -1.73 1.84 -29.77
N GLU A 25 -2.72 1.05 -30.16
CA GLU A 25 -3.86 1.58 -30.92
C GLU A 25 -4.73 2.48 -30.02
N PRO A 26 -5.13 3.67 -30.50
CA PRO A 26 -6.11 4.50 -29.81
C PRO A 26 -7.50 3.86 -29.91
N VAL A 27 -8.20 3.83 -28.79
CA VAL A 27 -9.59 3.35 -28.73
C VAL A 27 -10.49 4.41 -29.35
N ASP A 28 -10.89 4.21 -30.61
CA ASP A 28 -11.87 5.03 -31.31
C ASP A 28 -13.26 4.89 -30.66
N LEU A 29 -13.70 5.92 -29.95
CA LEU A 29 -15.09 6.12 -29.56
C LEU A 29 -15.89 6.58 -30.80
N LYS A 30 -16.47 5.63 -31.53
CA LYS A 30 -17.49 5.94 -32.55
C LYS A 30 -18.77 6.38 -31.87
N ILE A 31 -19.08 7.67 -32.00
CA ILE A 31 -20.39 8.27 -31.76
C ILE A 31 -21.30 7.79 -32.90
N THR A 32 -22.32 6.99 -32.60
CA THR A 32 -23.40 6.69 -33.55
C THR A 32 -24.49 7.74 -33.42
N GLU A 33 -24.59 8.60 -34.43
CA GLU A 33 -25.75 9.46 -34.69
C GLU A 33 -26.99 8.60 -35.03
N GLY A 34 -28.16 9.03 -34.57
CA GLY A 34 -29.45 8.46 -34.96
C GLY A 34 -30.62 9.07 -34.18
N GLY A 35 -31.20 10.15 -34.70
CA GLY A 35 -32.59 10.54 -34.38
C GLY A 35 -33.57 9.94 -35.40
N PRO A 36 -34.88 10.32 -35.41
CA PRO A 36 -35.59 11.22 -34.50
C PRO A 36 -36.88 10.61 -33.90
N ALA A 37 -37.54 11.45 -33.10
CA ALA A 37 -38.75 11.22 -32.30
C ALA A 37 -39.98 10.67 -33.06
N VAL A 38 -40.78 9.87 -32.34
CA VAL A 38 -42.22 9.75 -32.58
C VAL A 38 -42.96 9.92 -31.26
N SER A 39 -43.80 10.94 -31.26
CA SER A 39 -44.79 11.30 -30.25
C SER A 39 -45.95 10.29 -30.21
N GLN A 40 -46.35 9.84 -29.02
CA GLN A 40 -47.72 9.44 -28.78
C GLN A 40 -48.16 9.83 -27.37
N LYS A 41 -49.00 10.87 -27.32
CA LYS A 41 -49.89 11.19 -26.21
C LYS A 41 -51.01 10.14 -26.19
N MET A 42 -51.30 9.57 -25.02
CA MET A 42 -52.67 9.26 -24.62
C MET A 42 -52.84 9.60 -23.15
N SER A 43 -53.91 10.37 -22.91
CA SER A 43 -54.38 10.92 -21.64
C SER A 43 -55.65 10.19 -21.21
N ILE A 44 -56.05 10.43 -19.95
CA ILE A 44 -57.35 10.14 -19.29
C ILE A 44 -57.31 8.77 -18.55
N LYS A 45 -57.55 8.66 -17.23
CA LYS A 45 -58.63 9.22 -16.40
C LYS A 45 -58.27 9.18 -14.91
N GLU A 46 -58.75 10.18 -14.17
CA GLU A 46 -58.90 10.17 -12.72
C GLU A 46 -59.99 9.18 -12.30
N ASP A 47 -59.79 8.49 -11.17
CA ASP A 47 -60.87 8.15 -10.24
C ASP A 47 -60.26 7.98 -8.85
N GLY A 48 -60.89 8.61 -7.86
CA GLY A 48 -60.49 8.60 -6.45
C GLY A 48 -61.09 7.41 -5.68
N GLY A 49 -60.52 7.15 -4.51
CA GLY A 49 -61.04 6.19 -3.55
C GLY A 49 -60.11 6.06 -2.35
N ASP A 50 -60.50 6.68 -1.24
CA ASP A 50 -59.91 6.53 0.10
C ASP A 50 -59.97 5.08 0.59
N GLY A 51 -58.97 4.68 1.38
CA GLY A 51 -58.93 3.40 2.08
C GLY A 51 -57.67 3.24 2.92
N ASP A 52 -57.79 3.54 4.22
CA ASP A 52 -56.80 3.34 5.27
C ASP A 52 -56.27 1.88 5.34
N GLY A 53 -54.97 1.74 5.60
CA GLY A 53 -54.33 0.46 5.92
C GLY A 53 -52.86 0.64 6.30
N ASP A 54 -52.57 0.37 7.58
CA ASP A 54 -51.27 0.45 8.25
C ASP A 54 -50.08 -0.23 7.52
N GLY A 55 -48.87 0.34 7.64
CA GLY A 55 -47.62 -0.40 7.42
C GLY A 55 -46.38 0.41 7.02
N ASP A 56 -45.36 0.33 7.87
CA ASP A 56 -43.90 0.42 7.58
C ASP A 56 -43.19 1.79 7.43
N GLY A 57 -42.03 1.86 8.09
CA GLY A 57 -40.83 2.34 7.39
C GLY A 57 -39.90 3.32 8.11
N ASP A 58 -39.46 3.07 9.34
CA ASP A 58 -38.21 3.68 9.83
C ASP A 58 -37.02 2.86 9.30
N ASP A 59 -36.48 3.31 8.17
CA ASP A 59 -35.30 2.79 7.48
C ASP A 59 -34.01 3.31 8.15
N GLU A 60 -33.61 2.67 9.25
CA GLU A 60 -32.22 2.73 9.74
C GLU A 60 -31.41 1.58 9.12
N GLY A 61 -30.50 1.88 8.20
CA GLY A 61 -29.69 0.85 7.57
C GLY A 61 -28.72 1.34 6.51
N GLY A 62 -27.89 2.34 6.81
CA GLY A 62 -26.70 2.62 6.00
C GLY A 62 -25.65 1.55 6.23
N ASP A 63 -25.69 0.45 5.45
CA ASP A 63 -24.72 -0.64 5.49
C ASP A 63 -23.29 -0.14 5.17
N ASP A 64 -22.53 0.17 6.24
CA ASP A 64 -21.08 0.24 6.23
C ASP A 64 -20.53 -1.18 5.98
N PHE A 65 -20.23 -1.47 4.71
CA PHE A 65 -19.64 -2.73 4.27
C PHE A 65 -18.23 -2.93 4.87
N ASP A 66 -18.13 -3.77 5.89
CA ASP A 66 -16.90 -4.13 6.59
C ASP A 66 -16.22 -5.35 5.95
N MET A 67 -15.12 -5.11 5.23
CA MET A 67 -14.31 -6.15 4.55
C MET A 67 -13.47 -6.99 5.52
N PHE A 68 -13.48 -6.70 6.83
CA PHE A 68 -12.62 -7.36 7.82
C PHE A 68 -13.40 -7.90 9.03
N ALA A 69 -14.71 -8.09 8.91
CA ALA A 69 -15.52 -8.77 9.92
C ALA A 69 -15.04 -10.21 10.13
N GLU A 70 -15.14 -10.71 11.36
CA GLU A 70 -14.62 -12.03 11.78
C GLU A 70 -15.37 -13.22 11.15
N ASP A 71 -16.52 -13.00 10.48
CA ASP A 71 -17.34 -14.02 9.79
C ASP A 71 -17.26 -13.94 8.24
N PHE A 72 -16.07 -13.68 7.70
CA PHE A 72 -15.85 -13.72 6.25
C PHE A 72 -15.75 -15.16 5.73
N ASP A 73 -16.83 -15.66 5.13
CA ASP A 73 -16.92 -17.00 4.55
C ASP A 73 -16.34 -17.04 3.12
N GLU A 74 -15.05 -17.39 3.01
CA GLU A 74 -14.30 -17.49 1.75
C GLU A 74 -14.90 -18.49 0.74
N GLU A 75 -15.64 -19.51 1.19
CA GLU A 75 -16.14 -20.57 0.30
C GLU A 75 -17.35 -20.14 -0.55
N LYS A 76 -18.07 -19.09 -0.14
CA LYS A 76 -19.26 -18.60 -0.85
C LYS A 76 -18.93 -17.80 -2.13
N TYR A 77 -17.69 -17.32 -2.26
CA TYR A 77 -17.23 -16.47 -3.36
C TYR A 77 -16.17 -17.12 -4.27
N ALA A 78 -15.81 -18.38 -4.03
CA ALA A 78 -15.00 -19.15 -4.98
C ALA A 78 -15.87 -19.59 -6.18
N SER A 79 -15.50 -19.15 -7.38
CA SER A 79 -16.16 -19.55 -8.63
C SER A 79 -16.05 -21.07 -8.84
N LYS A 80 -17.19 -21.77 -8.82
CA LYS A 80 -17.28 -23.21 -9.14
C LYS A 80 -16.78 -23.48 -10.56
N THR A 81 -15.57 -24.04 -10.68
CA THR A 81 -15.11 -24.66 -11.92
C THR A 81 -15.71 -26.06 -11.99
N LYS A 82 -16.61 -26.29 -12.95
CA LYS A 82 -17.15 -27.62 -13.24
C LYS A 82 -16.01 -28.54 -13.72
N VAL A 83 -15.77 -29.64 -13.00
CA VAL A 83 -15.05 -30.79 -13.52
C VAL A 83 -15.96 -32.00 -13.41
N THR A 84 -16.19 -32.63 -14.56
CA THR A 84 -17.06 -33.79 -14.75
C THR A 84 -16.38 -35.03 -14.17
N GLU A 85 -17.01 -35.68 -13.21
CA GLU A 85 -16.55 -36.96 -12.65
C GLU A 85 -16.74 -38.09 -13.67
N THR A 86 -15.65 -38.81 -13.96
CA THR A 86 -15.72 -40.22 -14.35
C THR A 86 -14.76 -40.99 -13.45
N THR A 87 -15.33 -42.03 -12.86
CA THR A 87 -14.78 -42.96 -11.87
C THR A 87 -13.85 -43.99 -12.53
N ALA A 88 -12.68 -44.25 -11.94
CA ALA A 88 -12.04 -45.57 -11.95
C ALA A 88 -10.93 -45.64 -10.89
N LEU A 89 -10.87 -46.80 -10.25
CA LEU A 89 -10.08 -47.20 -9.09
C LEU A 89 -8.67 -47.70 -9.45
N GLU A 90 -7.82 -47.66 -8.43
CA GLU A 90 -6.83 -48.69 -8.03
C GLU A 90 -5.45 -48.83 -8.72
N GLU A 91 -4.47 -48.91 -7.79
CA GLU A 91 -3.31 -49.82 -7.72
C GLU A 91 -1.90 -49.39 -8.15
N VAL A 92 -0.99 -50.06 -7.45
CA VAL A 92 0.41 -49.78 -7.09
C VAL A 92 1.34 -50.52 -8.06
N ASP A 93 2.55 -50.01 -8.31
CA ASP A 93 3.84 -50.74 -8.23
C ASP A 93 4.96 -50.17 -9.15
N GLU A 94 6.19 -50.41 -8.71
CA GLU A 94 7.52 -49.92 -9.05
C GLU A 94 8.02 -50.06 -10.50
N SER A 95 8.87 -49.13 -10.96
CA SER A 95 10.20 -49.40 -11.58
C SER A 95 10.88 -48.12 -12.15
N MET A 96 12.16 -47.93 -11.78
CA MET A 96 13.16 -47.01 -12.38
C MET A 96 13.73 -47.62 -13.69
N PRO A 97 14.62 -46.96 -14.47
CA PRO A 97 14.90 -45.53 -14.71
C PRO A 97 14.89 -45.17 -16.22
N ASP A 98 14.82 -43.89 -16.61
CA ASP A 98 15.59 -43.45 -17.79
C ASP A 98 15.92 -41.95 -17.79
N ALA A 99 17.10 -41.67 -18.31
CA ALA A 99 17.76 -40.39 -18.28
C ALA A 99 17.41 -39.51 -19.51
N LEU A 100 17.70 -38.21 -19.33
CA LEU A 100 17.95 -37.16 -20.34
C LEU A 100 16.79 -36.22 -20.72
N ALA A 101 16.84 -35.07 -20.05
CA ALA A 101 16.82 -33.71 -20.60
C ALA A 101 15.49 -33.13 -21.13
N ASN A 102 14.96 -32.14 -20.40
CA ASN A 102 14.79 -30.82 -21.03
C ASN A 102 14.83 -29.67 -20.01
N ASP A 103 15.57 -28.63 -20.38
CA ASP A 103 15.87 -27.40 -19.67
C ASP A 103 14.64 -26.48 -19.60
N LYS A 104 13.79 -26.69 -18.59
CA LYS A 104 12.77 -25.73 -18.12
C LYS A 104 12.71 -25.86 -16.61
N GLY A 105 12.94 -24.74 -15.90
CA GLY A 105 13.06 -24.67 -14.44
C GLY A 105 12.13 -25.62 -13.69
N GLY A 106 12.70 -26.73 -13.22
CA GLY A 106 11.99 -27.68 -12.38
C GLY A 106 11.70 -27.04 -11.02
N ILE A 107 10.55 -27.38 -10.44
CA ILE A 107 10.27 -27.10 -9.03
C ILE A 107 11.39 -27.76 -8.23
N LEU A 108 12.21 -26.96 -7.54
CA LEU A 108 13.28 -27.52 -6.69
C LEU A 108 12.64 -28.34 -5.56
N GLU A 109 13.33 -29.38 -5.09
CA GLU A 109 12.91 -30.15 -3.91
C GLU A 109 12.83 -29.22 -2.67
N GLY A 110 11.66 -28.63 -2.44
CA GLY A 110 11.46 -27.61 -1.42
C GLY A 110 10.56 -26.45 -1.83
N ASP A 111 10.25 -26.30 -3.12
CA ASP A 111 9.49 -25.17 -3.62
C ASP A 111 7.98 -25.49 -3.70
N ASP A 112 7.15 -24.47 -3.50
CA ASP A 112 5.72 -24.48 -3.86
C ASP A 112 5.54 -24.25 -5.36
N LYS A 113 4.33 -24.53 -5.87
CA LYS A 113 3.96 -24.34 -7.29
C LYS A 113 4.22 -22.92 -7.81
N ASP A 114 4.25 -21.92 -6.91
CA ASP A 114 4.48 -20.50 -7.25
C ASP A 114 5.92 -20.02 -6.98
N GLY A 115 6.87 -20.94 -6.78
CA GLY A 115 8.29 -20.65 -6.55
C GLY A 115 8.60 -20.12 -5.15
N TYR A 116 7.74 -20.35 -4.16
CA TYR A 116 8.04 -20.04 -2.76
C TYR A 116 8.82 -21.15 -2.09
N TYR A 117 9.75 -20.78 -1.22
CA TYR A 117 10.41 -21.72 -0.34
C TYR A 117 9.46 -22.25 0.74
N LYS A 118 9.36 -23.57 0.89
CA LYS A 118 8.60 -24.21 1.99
C LYS A 118 9.38 -24.13 3.29
N ILE A 119 9.07 -23.13 4.11
CA ILE A 119 9.69 -22.93 5.44
C ILE A 119 9.31 -24.09 6.37
N ARG A 120 10.31 -24.83 6.88
CA ARG A 120 10.13 -25.91 7.86
C ARG A 120 10.68 -25.49 9.22
N ILE A 121 9.87 -25.61 10.27
CA ILE A 121 10.30 -25.32 11.65
C ILE A 121 11.41 -26.30 12.04
N GLY A 122 12.48 -25.77 12.64
CA GLY A 122 13.65 -26.54 13.04
C GLY A 122 14.72 -26.72 11.94
N GLU A 123 14.43 -26.38 10.69
CA GLU A 123 15.43 -26.42 9.60
C GLU A 123 16.56 -25.42 9.85
N ILE A 124 17.79 -25.81 9.48
CA ILE A 124 18.97 -24.94 9.55
C ILE A 124 19.30 -24.39 8.16
N LEU A 125 19.11 -23.08 7.96
CA LEU A 125 19.49 -22.39 6.74
C LEU A 125 20.97 -22.02 6.77
N ASN A 126 21.66 -22.23 5.64
CA ASN A 126 23.08 -21.91 5.46
C ASN A 126 23.99 -22.44 6.59
N GLY A 127 23.66 -23.59 7.17
CA GLY A 127 24.38 -24.20 8.30
C GLY A 127 24.44 -23.37 9.59
N ARG A 128 23.70 -22.26 9.69
CA ARG A 128 23.84 -21.27 10.76
C ARG A 128 22.54 -20.85 11.42
N TYR A 129 21.45 -20.79 10.66
CA TYR A 129 20.21 -20.17 11.13
C TYR A 129 19.13 -21.22 11.32
N GLN A 130 18.78 -21.50 12.58
CA GLN A 130 17.74 -22.45 12.89
C GLN A 130 16.37 -21.76 12.88
N ILE A 131 15.48 -22.16 11.98
CA ILE A 131 14.12 -21.61 11.87
C ILE A 131 13.32 -21.96 13.12
N GLN A 132 12.72 -20.96 13.76
CA GLN A 132 11.78 -21.15 14.87
C GLN A 132 10.33 -21.07 14.41
N THR A 133 9.98 -20.05 13.62
CA THR A 133 8.58 -19.79 13.27
C THR A 133 8.50 -19.02 11.96
N ALA A 134 7.49 -19.29 11.14
CA ALA A 134 7.15 -18.42 10.01
C ALA A 134 6.45 -17.16 10.56
N LEU A 135 6.94 -15.98 10.18
CA LEU A 135 6.35 -14.69 10.59
C LEU A 135 5.29 -14.22 9.60
N GLY A 136 5.46 -14.53 8.32
CA GLY A 136 4.49 -14.17 7.29
C GLY A 136 4.93 -14.56 5.89
N ARG A 137 3.97 -14.52 4.96
CA ARG A 137 4.19 -14.71 3.53
C ARG A 137 3.71 -13.44 2.83
N GLY A 138 4.65 -12.68 2.28
CA GLY A 138 4.36 -11.55 1.41
C GLY A 138 4.20 -12.01 -0.04
N MET A 139 3.84 -11.08 -0.92
CA MET A 139 3.78 -11.31 -2.36
C MET A 139 5.12 -11.83 -2.92
N PHE A 140 6.25 -11.27 -2.46
CA PHE A 140 7.56 -11.51 -3.08
C PHE A 140 8.45 -12.49 -2.31
N SER A 141 8.15 -12.72 -1.03
CA SER A 141 9.04 -13.42 -0.13
C SER A 141 8.29 -14.03 1.05
N GLY A 142 8.81 -15.13 1.58
CA GLY A 142 8.48 -15.60 2.93
C GLY A 142 9.39 -14.94 3.95
N VAL A 143 8.89 -14.69 5.17
CA VAL A 143 9.71 -14.20 6.28
C VAL A 143 9.60 -15.18 7.45
N ALA A 144 10.75 -15.59 7.98
CA ALA A 144 10.84 -16.49 9.12
C ALA A 144 11.67 -15.88 10.25
N ARG A 145 11.28 -16.17 11.49
CA ARG A 145 12.10 -15.94 12.68
C ARG A 145 13.05 -17.12 12.85
N ALA A 146 14.32 -16.83 13.07
CA ALA A 146 15.35 -17.84 13.26
C ALA A 146 16.29 -17.47 14.42
N VAL A 147 16.98 -18.46 14.96
CA VAL A 147 18.10 -18.26 15.88
C VAL A 147 19.39 -18.48 15.12
N ASP A 148 20.27 -17.49 15.16
CA ASP A 148 21.65 -17.68 14.72
C ASP A 148 22.40 -18.55 15.75
N ILE A 149 22.76 -19.76 15.35
CA ILE A 149 23.40 -20.75 16.22
C ILE A 149 24.77 -20.26 16.71
N THR A 150 25.45 -19.40 15.94
CA THR A 150 26.78 -18.89 16.27
C THR A 150 26.74 -17.75 17.28
N THR A 151 25.80 -16.80 17.13
CA THR A 151 25.68 -15.63 18.00
C THR A 151 24.66 -15.82 19.12
N LYS A 152 23.83 -16.87 19.04
CA LYS A 152 22.66 -17.15 19.90
C LYS A 152 21.62 -16.03 19.90
N LYS A 153 21.60 -15.18 18.87
CA LYS A 153 20.64 -14.08 18.73
C LYS A 153 19.50 -14.46 17.80
N LEU A 154 18.36 -13.84 18.04
CA LEU A 154 17.20 -13.94 17.17
C LEU A 154 17.37 -13.00 15.98
N VAL A 155 17.03 -13.53 14.80
CA VAL A 155 17.09 -12.81 13.53
C VAL A 155 15.81 -13.06 12.73
N ALA A 156 15.48 -12.12 11.86
CA ALA A 156 14.45 -12.31 10.84
C ALA A 156 15.13 -12.64 9.51
N ILE A 157 14.63 -13.65 8.80
CA ILE A 157 15.15 -14.08 7.50
C ILE A 157 14.06 -13.90 6.45
N LYS A 158 14.28 -12.99 5.52
CA LYS A 158 13.46 -12.79 4.31
C LYS A 158 14.01 -13.71 3.23
N ILE A 159 13.17 -14.63 2.75
CA ILE A 159 13.49 -15.64 1.73
C ILE A 159 12.73 -15.26 0.47
N MET A 160 13.45 -14.78 -0.54
CA MET A 160 12.87 -14.37 -1.82
C MET A 160 12.34 -15.57 -2.58
N ARG A 161 11.23 -15.40 -3.32
CA ARG A 161 10.80 -16.42 -4.28
C ARG A 161 11.89 -16.71 -5.31
N ASN A 162 11.91 -17.94 -5.80
CA ASN A 162 12.83 -18.37 -6.84
C ASN A 162 12.38 -17.85 -8.21
N ASN A 163 12.73 -16.60 -8.51
CA ASN A 163 12.48 -15.93 -9.78
C ASN A 163 13.62 -14.94 -10.05
N ASP A 164 14.23 -15.02 -11.23
CA ASP A 164 15.39 -14.21 -11.60
C ASP A 164 15.13 -12.69 -11.53
N ALA A 165 13.93 -12.24 -11.88
CA ALA A 165 13.60 -10.83 -11.83
C ALA A 165 13.48 -10.34 -10.37
N LEU A 166 12.81 -11.13 -9.51
CA LEU A 166 12.72 -10.85 -8.07
C LEU A 166 14.09 -10.95 -7.38
N ARG A 167 14.96 -11.84 -7.86
CA ARG A 167 16.35 -11.97 -7.38
C ARG A 167 17.17 -10.73 -7.72
N LYS A 168 17.07 -10.19 -8.94
CA LYS A 168 17.68 -8.90 -9.33
C LYS A 168 17.15 -7.74 -8.48
N GLY A 169 15.83 -7.71 -8.23
CA GLY A 169 15.22 -6.77 -7.30
C GLY A 169 15.79 -6.88 -5.87
N GLY A 170 15.99 -8.11 -5.37
CA GLY A 170 16.59 -8.37 -4.07
C GLY A 170 18.04 -7.88 -3.94
N TYR A 171 18.87 -8.01 -4.98
CA TYR A 171 20.21 -7.41 -4.97
C TYR A 171 20.19 -5.89 -4.92
N THR A 172 19.23 -5.28 -5.61
CA THR A 172 19.00 -3.84 -5.54
C THR A 172 18.60 -3.41 -4.13
N GLU A 173 17.70 -4.16 -3.48
CA GLU A 173 17.30 -3.95 -2.09
C GLU A 173 18.51 -4.06 -1.13
N ILE A 174 19.35 -5.07 -1.29
CA ILE A 174 20.58 -5.26 -0.50
C ILE A 174 21.53 -4.07 -0.64
N ALA A 175 21.73 -3.56 -1.86
CA ALA A 175 22.61 -2.42 -2.11
C ALA A 175 22.11 -1.16 -1.38
N ILE A 176 20.80 -0.90 -1.42
CA ILE A 176 20.17 0.24 -0.71
C ILE A 176 20.29 0.06 0.80
N LEU A 177 20.02 -1.15 1.33
CA LEU A 177 20.18 -1.47 2.75
C LEU A 177 21.62 -1.20 3.22
N GLN A 178 22.62 -1.74 2.51
CA GLN A 178 24.03 -1.54 2.82
C GLN A 178 24.41 -0.05 2.82
N LYS A 179 23.92 0.73 1.85
CA LYS A 179 24.13 2.17 1.79
C LYS A 179 23.54 2.89 3.01
N LEU A 180 22.30 2.59 3.37
CA LEU A 180 21.61 3.22 4.51
C LEU A 180 22.23 2.83 5.85
N ASN A 181 22.54 1.53 6.05
CA ASN A 181 23.17 1.03 7.27
C ASN A 181 24.62 1.51 7.40
N GLY A 182 25.37 1.60 6.30
CA GLY A 182 26.73 2.16 6.28
C GLY A 182 26.78 3.64 6.63
N ALA A 183 25.75 4.40 6.25
CA ALA A 183 25.60 5.81 6.62
C ALA A 183 25.05 6.02 8.05
N ASP A 184 24.68 4.95 8.78
CA ASP A 184 24.24 4.99 10.18
C ASP A 184 24.93 3.91 11.05
N PRO A 185 26.24 4.05 11.33
CA PRO A 185 26.98 3.08 12.15
C PRO A 185 26.44 2.93 13.58
N GLU A 186 25.80 3.98 14.10
CA GLU A 186 25.27 4.03 15.47
C GLU A 186 23.84 3.49 15.59
N ASN A 187 23.20 3.11 14.47
CA ASN A 187 21.84 2.57 14.44
C ASN A 187 20.78 3.52 15.05
N ARG A 188 20.93 4.83 14.84
CA ARG A 188 20.05 5.89 15.39
C ARG A 188 19.09 6.49 14.37
N LYS A 189 19.07 5.99 13.15
CA LYS A 189 18.24 6.52 12.05
C LYS A 189 16.98 5.71 11.76
N HIS A 190 16.61 4.80 12.66
CA HIS A 190 15.33 4.07 12.59
C HIS A 190 15.12 3.32 11.26
N MET A 191 16.20 2.83 10.66
CA MET A 191 16.15 1.84 9.57
C MET A 191 16.36 0.45 10.13
N VAL A 192 15.76 -0.57 9.51
CA VAL A 192 16.05 -1.97 9.85
C VAL A 192 17.54 -2.28 9.64
N LYS A 193 18.13 -3.01 10.58
CA LYS A 193 19.52 -3.44 10.52
C LYS A 193 19.61 -4.68 9.66
N PHE A 194 20.20 -4.51 8.48
CA PHE A 194 20.63 -5.61 7.63
C PHE A 194 21.94 -6.21 8.16
N GLU A 195 21.99 -7.53 8.29
CA GLU A 195 23.20 -8.23 8.74
C GLU A 195 24.00 -8.82 7.58
N ARG A 196 23.35 -9.60 6.73
CA ARG A 196 23.96 -10.25 5.56
C ARG A 196 22.93 -10.88 4.64
N SER A 197 23.35 -11.20 3.42
CA SER A 197 22.63 -12.06 2.49
C SER A 197 23.37 -13.38 2.26
N PHE A 198 22.63 -14.40 1.84
CA PHE A 198 23.16 -15.69 1.43
C PHE A 198 22.19 -16.39 0.49
N ASP A 199 22.66 -17.41 -0.20
CA ASP A 199 21.84 -18.27 -1.05
C ASP A 199 21.53 -19.59 -0.34
N HIS A 200 20.28 -20.03 -0.41
CA HIS A 200 19.86 -21.33 0.12
C HIS A 200 18.87 -21.98 -0.84
N LYS A 201 19.25 -23.13 -1.42
CA LYS A 201 18.42 -23.92 -2.35
C LYS A 201 17.81 -23.07 -3.48
N GLY A 202 18.59 -22.20 -4.12
CA GLY A 202 18.14 -21.34 -5.21
C GLY A 202 17.47 -20.02 -4.77
N HIS A 203 17.11 -19.89 -3.50
CA HIS A 203 16.50 -18.66 -2.98
C HIS A 203 17.54 -17.69 -2.43
N LEU A 204 17.39 -16.41 -2.78
CA LEU A 204 18.11 -15.33 -2.13
C LEU A 204 17.51 -15.09 -0.73
N CYS A 205 18.33 -15.22 0.30
CA CYS A 205 17.96 -14.99 1.68
C CYS A 205 18.65 -13.73 2.23
N MET A 206 17.93 -12.96 3.04
CA MET A 206 18.42 -11.76 3.71
C MET A 206 18.15 -11.86 5.22
N SER A 207 19.20 -11.69 6.03
CA SER A 207 19.15 -11.73 7.48
C SER A 207 19.11 -10.31 8.05
N PHE A 208 18.15 -10.08 8.94
CA PHE A 208 17.90 -8.80 9.60
C PHE A 208 17.85 -8.97 11.13
N GLU A 209 17.96 -7.86 11.85
CA GLU A 209 17.59 -7.85 13.27
C GLU A 209 16.14 -8.30 13.48
N ASN A 210 15.88 -9.00 14.57
CA ASN A 210 14.52 -9.42 14.92
C ASN A 210 13.73 -8.26 15.55
N LEU A 211 12.58 -7.94 14.97
CA LEU A 211 11.60 -7.00 15.51
C LEU A 211 10.30 -7.73 15.88
N SER A 212 9.42 -7.08 16.63
CA SER A 212 8.27 -7.74 17.25
C SER A 212 7.06 -7.80 16.32
N MET A 213 6.57 -6.65 15.85
CA MET A 213 5.36 -6.55 15.03
C MET A 213 5.37 -5.27 14.18
N ASN A 214 4.56 -5.23 13.13
CA ASN A 214 4.31 -4.02 12.34
C ASN A 214 3.26 -3.11 12.99
N LEU A 215 3.21 -1.84 12.59
CA LEU A 215 2.25 -0.88 13.13
C LEU A 215 0.79 -1.24 12.79
N ARG A 216 0.56 -1.99 11.70
CA ARG A 216 -0.77 -2.52 11.36
C ARG A 216 -1.29 -3.48 12.44
N GLU A 217 -0.44 -4.39 12.92
CA GLU A 217 -0.75 -5.30 14.02
C GLU A 217 -0.89 -4.56 15.35
N VAL A 218 -0.08 -3.52 15.57
CA VAL A 218 -0.24 -2.64 16.75
C VAL A 218 -1.64 -2.03 16.76
N LEU A 219 -2.09 -1.46 15.64
CA LEU A 219 -3.44 -0.86 15.54
C LEU A 219 -4.54 -1.89 15.81
N ARG A 220 -4.44 -3.10 15.23
CA ARG A 220 -5.39 -4.18 15.48
C ARG A 220 -5.50 -4.55 16.96
N LYS A 221 -4.39 -4.49 17.71
CA LYS A 221 -4.37 -4.79 19.16
C LYS A 221 -5.02 -3.71 20.04
N PHE A 222 -5.11 -2.47 19.58
CA PHE A 222 -5.79 -1.40 20.32
C PHE A 222 -7.31 -1.40 20.11
N GLY A 223 -7.80 -2.14 19.12
CA GLY A 223 -9.22 -2.22 18.76
C GLY A 223 -9.55 -1.41 17.51
N ASN A 224 -10.65 -1.79 16.87
CA ASN A 224 -11.08 -1.20 15.61
C ASN A 224 -11.40 0.29 15.78
N ASN A 225 -10.85 1.13 14.90
CA ASN A 225 -11.13 2.57 14.85
C ASN A 225 -10.77 3.37 16.12
N VAL A 226 -9.94 2.82 17.01
CA VAL A 226 -9.49 3.50 18.23
C VAL A 226 -8.23 4.33 17.96
N GLY A 227 -7.30 3.77 17.17
CA GLY A 227 -5.98 4.34 16.97
C GLY A 227 -5.11 4.29 18.22
N ILE A 228 -4.02 5.06 18.20
CA ILE A 228 -3.01 5.13 19.25
C ILE A 228 -3.05 6.53 19.88
N ASN A 229 -2.75 6.61 21.18
CA ASN A 229 -2.71 7.88 21.88
C ASN A 229 -1.77 8.90 21.20
N LEU A 230 -2.06 10.19 21.40
CA LEU A 230 -1.34 11.28 20.73
C LEU A 230 0.14 11.32 21.14
N GLY A 231 0.47 10.95 22.38
CA GLY A 231 1.84 10.90 22.89
C GLY A 231 2.71 9.86 22.20
N ALA A 232 2.23 8.63 22.03
CA ALA A 232 2.96 7.59 21.29
C ALA A 232 2.96 7.89 19.79
N THR A 233 1.86 8.43 19.24
CA THR A 233 1.83 8.92 17.85
C THR A 233 2.91 9.98 17.61
N ARG A 234 3.12 10.90 18.57
CA ARG A 234 4.21 11.89 18.53
C ARG A 234 5.59 11.22 18.57
N ALA A 235 5.79 10.26 19.46
CA ALA A 235 7.07 9.54 19.54
C ALA A 235 7.38 8.78 18.26
N TYR A 236 6.39 8.10 17.66
CA TYR A 236 6.54 7.41 16.39
C TYR A 236 6.75 8.37 15.22
N ALA A 237 5.97 9.44 15.13
CA ALA A 237 6.15 10.46 14.10
C ALA A 237 7.58 11.02 14.11
N TYR A 238 8.13 11.33 15.28
CA TYR A 238 9.50 11.82 15.39
C TYR A 238 10.52 10.81 14.82
N GLN A 239 10.43 9.54 15.22
CA GLN A 239 11.33 8.49 14.75
C GLN A 239 11.21 8.27 13.22
N ILE A 240 9.99 8.32 12.69
CA ILE A 240 9.74 8.24 11.23
C ILE A 240 10.41 9.41 10.51
N PHE A 241 10.27 10.65 10.99
CA PHE A 241 10.89 11.80 10.34
C PHE A 241 12.42 11.76 10.43
N VAL A 242 13.00 11.20 11.50
CA VAL A 242 14.45 10.92 11.57
C VAL A 242 14.88 9.93 10.47
N ALA A 243 14.12 8.86 10.26
CA ALA A 243 14.38 7.89 9.19
C ALA A 243 14.25 8.51 7.79
N LEU A 244 13.17 9.27 7.54
CA LEU A 244 12.97 9.98 6.27
C LEU A 244 14.09 10.98 5.98
N ALA A 245 14.57 11.71 7.00
CA ALA A 245 15.68 12.63 6.85
C ALA A 245 16.98 11.90 6.45
N HIS A 246 17.21 10.71 7.01
CA HIS A 246 18.34 9.85 6.66
C HIS A 246 18.24 9.29 5.24
N MET A 247 17.08 8.75 4.85
CA MET A 247 16.84 8.25 3.49
C MET A 247 17.06 9.35 2.45
N ARG A 248 16.52 10.54 2.69
CA ARG A 248 16.74 11.70 1.82
C ARG A 248 18.21 12.09 1.72
N LYS A 249 18.96 12.08 2.82
CA LYS A 249 20.41 12.35 2.82
C LYS A 249 21.17 11.34 1.96
N CYS A 250 20.71 10.09 1.94
CA CYS A 250 21.28 9.02 1.13
C CYS A 250 20.70 8.96 -0.30
N SER A 251 19.87 9.94 -0.68
CA SER A 251 19.18 10.01 -1.97
C SER A 251 18.22 8.84 -2.26
N ILE A 252 17.65 8.25 -1.21
CA ILE A 252 16.71 7.12 -1.29
C ILE A 252 15.26 7.61 -1.16
N ILE A 253 14.38 7.08 -2.00
CA ILE A 253 12.92 7.14 -1.90
C ILE A 253 12.43 5.74 -1.58
N HIS A 254 11.62 5.56 -0.54
CA HIS A 254 11.12 4.24 -0.15
C HIS A 254 9.99 3.75 -1.07
N ALA A 255 9.06 4.64 -1.42
CA ALA A 255 7.96 4.36 -2.35
C ALA A 255 6.97 3.25 -1.95
N ASP A 256 6.93 2.82 -0.68
CA ASP A 256 5.88 1.94 -0.14
C ASP A 256 5.74 2.07 1.39
N LEU A 257 5.79 3.30 1.91
CA LEU A 257 5.60 3.55 3.34
C LEU A 257 4.13 3.39 3.73
N LYS A 258 3.89 2.51 4.70
CA LYS A 258 2.59 2.17 5.26
C LYS A 258 2.79 1.50 6.63
N PRO A 259 1.74 1.37 7.48
CA PRO A 259 1.86 0.71 8.77
C PRO A 259 2.47 -0.70 8.71
N ASP A 260 2.25 -1.44 7.63
CA ASP A 260 2.77 -2.80 7.42
C ASP A 260 4.31 -2.86 7.28
N ASN A 261 4.92 -1.80 6.77
CA ASN A 261 6.36 -1.70 6.51
C ASN A 261 7.12 -0.93 7.61
N ILE A 262 6.45 -0.62 8.71
CA ILE A 262 7.06 0.02 9.89
C ILE A 262 6.91 -0.93 11.06
N LEU A 263 8.06 -1.41 11.56
CA LEU A 263 8.14 -2.41 12.62
C LEU A 263 8.48 -1.75 13.95
N VAL A 264 8.02 -2.34 15.05
CA VAL A 264 8.36 -1.94 16.42
C VAL A 264 9.07 -3.07 17.16
N ASN A 265 9.92 -2.70 18.12
CA ASN A 265 10.53 -3.66 19.04
C ASN A 265 9.51 -4.20 20.07
N GLU A 266 9.92 -5.17 20.88
CA GLU A 266 9.06 -5.81 21.89
C GLU A 266 8.50 -4.80 22.92
N SER A 267 9.31 -3.82 23.31
CA SER A 267 8.91 -2.73 24.21
C SER A 267 8.06 -1.64 23.55
N ARG A 268 7.83 -1.71 22.22
CA ARG A 268 7.06 -0.76 21.40
C ARG A 268 7.51 0.69 21.51
N ASN A 269 8.74 0.95 21.96
CA ASN A 269 9.28 2.31 22.13
C ASN A 269 10.21 2.72 20.97
N VAL A 270 10.72 1.75 20.21
CA VAL A 270 11.56 1.98 19.05
C VAL A 270 10.87 1.40 17.82
N LEU A 271 10.71 2.24 16.79
CA LEU A 271 10.30 1.81 15.47
C LEU A 271 11.46 1.82 14.49
N LYS A 272 11.32 0.98 13.46
CA LYS A 272 12.23 0.87 12.33
C LYS A 272 11.46 0.68 11.04
N ILE A 273 11.84 1.43 10.01
CA ILE A 273 11.34 1.27 8.65
C ILE A 273 12.03 0.06 8.00
N CYS A 274 11.26 -0.77 7.32
CA CYS A 274 11.72 -1.98 6.65
C CYS A 274 11.13 -2.11 5.24
N ASP A 275 11.53 -3.16 4.53
CA ASP A 275 11.07 -3.52 3.17
C ASP A 275 11.41 -2.48 2.09
N LEU A 276 12.66 -2.50 1.65
CA LEU A 276 13.19 -1.60 0.63
C LEU A 276 13.12 -2.20 -0.79
N GLY A 277 12.31 -3.25 -1.00
CA GLY A 277 12.17 -3.90 -2.31
C GLY A 277 11.58 -3.00 -3.41
N THR A 278 10.83 -1.97 -3.02
CA THR A 278 10.28 -0.95 -3.92
C THR A 278 11.07 0.35 -3.92
N ALA A 279 12.14 0.44 -3.12
CA ALA A 279 12.91 1.66 -2.97
C ALA A 279 13.65 2.03 -4.26
N ILE A 280 13.92 3.33 -4.39
CA ILE A 280 14.59 3.95 -5.53
C ILE A 280 15.78 4.74 -5.00
N ASP A 281 16.96 4.45 -5.53
CA ASP A 281 18.16 5.25 -5.31
C ASP A 281 18.31 6.28 -6.45
N ARG A 282 18.05 7.54 -6.14
CA ARG A 282 18.14 8.64 -7.13
C ARG A 282 19.56 8.85 -7.67
N SER A 283 20.58 8.36 -6.98
CA SER A 283 21.98 8.42 -7.44
C SER A 283 22.38 7.24 -8.33
N ASP A 284 21.57 6.19 -8.39
CA ASP A 284 21.82 5.01 -9.21
C ASP A 284 20.96 5.05 -10.48
N ALA A 285 21.61 5.11 -11.64
CA ALA A 285 20.93 5.12 -12.93
C ALA A 285 20.04 3.89 -13.16
N ALA A 286 20.35 2.75 -12.53
CA ALA A 286 19.57 1.51 -12.65
C ALA A 286 18.22 1.56 -11.93
N THR A 287 18.06 2.46 -10.95
CA THR A 287 16.80 2.59 -10.19
C THR A 287 16.13 3.95 -10.38
N ALA A 288 16.90 4.97 -10.79
CA ALA A 288 16.42 6.33 -11.03
C ALA A 288 15.57 6.50 -12.29
N HIS A 289 15.13 5.40 -12.93
CA HIS A 289 14.25 5.44 -14.09
C HIS A 289 12.95 6.18 -13.73
N ASN A 290 12.78 7.38 -14.28
CA ASN A 290 11.59 8.22 -14.19
C ASN A 290 10.45 7.70 -15.08
N GLU A 291 10.39 6.39 -15.32
CA GLU A 291 9.30 5.80 -16.09
C GLU A 291 7.99 6.01 -15.35
N ILE A 292 6.93 6.23 -16.12
CA ILE A 292 5.62 6.51 -15.55
C ILE A 292 5.06 5.20 -15.05
N THR A 293 5.15 4.99 -13.74
CA THR A 293 4.63 3.83 -13.04
C THR A 293 3.40 4.25 -12.24
N PRO A 294 2.18 4.26 -12.83
CA PRO A 294 0.97 4.73 -12.16
C PRO A 294 0.55 3.92 -10.93
N TYR A 295 1.23 2.79 -10.69
CA TYR A 295 0.99 1.87 -9.59
C TYR A 295 2.14 1.83 -8.57
N LEU A 296 3.09 2.77 -8.64
CA LEU A 296 4.08 2.96 -7.58
C LEU A 296 3.37 3.35 -6.27
N VAL A 297 3.87 2.86 -5.13
CA VAL A 297 3.23 3.00 -3.80
C VAL A 297 1.92 2.23 -3.66
N SER A 298 1.70 1.60 -2.51
CA SER A 298 0.39 1.03 -2.14
C SER A 298 -0.72 2.08 -2.25
N ARG A 299 -1.85 1.71 -2.90
CA ARG A 299 -2.89 2.65 -3.36
C ARG A 299 -3.35 3.67 -2.32
N PHE A 300 -3.68 3.25 -1.09
CA PHE A 300 -4.20 4.15 -0.05
C PHE A 300 -3.19 5.18 0.47
N TYR A 301 -1.90 4.96 0.23
CA TYR A 301 -0.80 5.83 0.63
C TYR A 301 -0.15 6.53 -0.57
N ARG A 302 -0.73 6.36 -1.77
CA ARG A 302 -0.18 6.85 -3.04
C ARG A 302 -0.42 8.36 -3.18
N ALA A 303 0.65 9.08 -3.49
CA ALA A 303 0.61 10.52 -3.70
C ALA A 303 -0.08 10.90 -5.02
N PRO A 304 -0.73 12.07 -5.13
CA PRO A 304 -1.47 12.47 -6.32
C PRO A 304 -0.57 12.58 -7.57
N GLU A 305 0.67 13.04 -7.45
CA GLU A 305 1.61 13.13 -8.57
C GLU A 305 1.96 11.77 -9.19
N ILE A 306 1.94 10.69 -8.39
CA ILE A 306 2.14 9.33 -8.90
C ILE A 306 0.95 8.91 -9.74
N ILE A 307 -0.27 9.16 -9.24
CA ILE A 307 -1.51 8.82 -9.96
C ILE A 307 -1.59 9.60 -11.28
N LEU A 308 -1.22 10.88 -11.26
CA LEU A 308 -1.22 11.75 -12.44
C LEU A 308 -0.07 11.46 -13.41
N GLY A 309 0.92 10.66 -13.03
CA GLY A 309 2.13 10.42 -13.83
C GLY A 309 2.97 11.69 -14.01
N ALA A 310 3.04 12.52 -12.97
CA ALA A 310 3.90 13.70 -12.92
C ALA A 310 5.28 13.35 -12.33
N PRO A 311 6.31 14.16 -12.58
CA PRO A 311 7.62 13.96 -11.95
C PRO A 311 7.50 13.97 -10.42
N TYR A 312 8.07 12.95 -9.78
CA TYR A 312 8.05 12.77 -8.34
C TYR A 312 9.47 12.75 -7.76
N ASP A 313 9.55 12.92 -6.45
CA ASP A 313 10.79 12.93 -5.67
C ASP A 313 10.49 12.44 -4.24
N TYR A 314 11.35 12.70 -3.26
CA TYR A 314 11.18 12.34 -1.84
C TYR A 314 9.83 12.78 -1.22
N GLY A 315 9.10 13.70 -1.85
CA GLY A 315 7.79 14.17 -1.40
C GLY A 315 6.72 13.07 -1.38
N VAL A 316 6.88 11.98 -2.13
CA VAL A 316 5.93 10.85 -2.12
C VAL A 316 5.92 10.14 -0.77
N ASP A 317 7.10 9.94 -0.17
CA ASP A 317 7.24 9.32 1.15
C ASP A 317 6.65 10.21 2.24
N MET A 318 6.80 11.54 2.12
CA MET A 318 6.16 12.50 3.02
C MET A 318 4.64 12.40 2.99
N TRP A 319 4.06 12.21 1.79
CA TRP A 319 2.62 12.00 1.63
C TRP A 319 2.16 10.70 2.29
N SER A 320 2.84 9.59 1.98
CA SER A 320 2.52 8.28 2.54
C SER A 320 2.60 8.25 4.07
N ILE A 321 3.57 8.96 4.66
CA ILE A 321 3.66 9.14 6.12
C ILE A 321 2.55 10.04 6.66
N GLY A 322 2.14 11.09 5.96
CA GLY A 322 0.96 11.87 6.34
C GLY A 322 -0.30 10.99 6.48
N CYS A 323 -0.54 10.10 5.49
CA CYS A 323 -1.63 9.12 5.55
C CYS A 323 -1.45 8.12 6.70
N THR A 324 -0.22 7.61 6.89
CA THR A 324 0.11 6.66 7.95
C THR A 324 -0.10 7.26 9.34
N LEU A 325 0.33 8.50 9.58
CA LEU A 325 0.17 9.18 10.87
C LEU A 325 -1.31 9.44 11.21
N TYR A 326 -2.11 9.84 10.22
CA TYR A 326 -3.56 9.94 10.39
C TYR A 326 -4.18 8.61 10.83
N GLU A 327 -3.77 7.53 10.17
CA GLU A 327 -4.26 6.19 10.47
C GLU A 327 -3.78 5.67 11.83
N LEU A 328 -2.55 5.99 12.23
CA LEU A 328 -2.06 5.63 13.56
C LEU A 328 -2.89 6.28 14.66
N TYR A 329 -3.29 7.53 14.48
CA TYR A 329 -4.06 8.24 15.49
C TYR A 329 -5.55 7.87 15.50
N THR A 330 -6.14 7.63 14.33
CA THR A 330 -7.60 7.39 14.21
C THR A 330 -7.99 5.92 14.07
N GLY A 331 -7.03 5.04 13.79
CA GLY A 331 -7.30 3.66 13.37
C GLY A 331 -7.94 3.53 11.99
N LYS A 332 -8.16 4.62 11.26
CA LYS A 332 -8.89 4.67 9.98
C LYS A 332 -7.96 5.05 8.83
N ILE A 333 -8.16 4.40 7.68
CA ILE A 333 -7.47 4.77 6.44
C ILE A 333 -7.98 6.16 5.99
N LEU A 334 -7.06 7.07 5.67
CA LEU A 334 -7.41 8.44 5.30
C LEU A 334 -8.14 8.54 3.95
N PHE A 335 -7.58 7.91 2.92
CA PHE A 335 -8.10 7.94 1.55
C PHE A 335 -8.44 6.51 1.10
N THR A 336 -9.73 6.24 0.91
CA THR A 336 -10.26 4.91 0.58
C THR A 336 -10.79 4.87 -0.85
N GLY A 337 -9.91 5.05 -1.83
CA GLY A 337 -10.26 4.94 -3.25
C GLY A 337 -10.13 3.50 -3.75
N ASP A 338 -11.14 3.01 -4.47
CA ASP A 338 -11.12 1.68 -5.09
C ASP A 338 -10.21 1.59 -6.33
N SER A 339 -9.84 2.74 -6.89
CA SER A 339 -9.08 2.93 -8.12
C SER A 339 -8.27 4.23 -8.05
N ASN A 340 -7.32 4.41 -8.96
CA ASN A 340 -6.56 5.66 -9.08
C ASN A 340 -7.45 6.90 -9.24
N ASN A 341 -8.54 6.77 -9.99
CA ASN A 341 -9.51 7.86 -10.15
C ASN A 341 -10.25 8.15 -8.83
N GLN A 342 -10.78 7.13 -8.15
CA GLN A 342 -11.44 7.34 -6.85
C GLN A 342 -10.49 7.80 -5.76
N MET A 343 -9.20 7.44 -5.82
CA MET A 343 -8.17 8.02 -4.94
C MET A 343 -8.05 9.53 -5.14
N LEU A 344 -7.98 10.03 -6.39
CA LEU A 344 -7.96 11.47 -6.66
C LEU A 344 -9.23 12.16 -6.15
N LYS A 345 -10.40 11.54 -6.33
CA LYS A 345 -11.67 12.04 -5.78
C LYS A 345 -11.58 12.19 -4.26
N ALA A 346 -11.22 11.12 -3.54
CA ALA A 346 -11.09 11.12 -2.08
C ALA A 346 -10.06 12.16 -1.58
N ILE A 347 -8.97 12.35 -2.32
CA ILE A 347 -7.97 13.39 -2.03
C ILE A 347 -8.58 14.78 -2.16
N MET A 348 -9.30 15.05 -3.25
CA MET A 348 -9.90 16.36 -3.51
C MET A 348 -11.08 16.68 -2.58
N GLU A 349 -11.80 15.69 -2.07
CA GLU A 349 -12.85 15.87 -1.06
C GLU A 349 -12.30 16.39 0.29
N ILE A 350 -11.04 16.10 0.61
CA ILE A 350 -10.39 16.51 1.87
C ILE A 350 -9.47 17.73 1.65
N ARG A 351 -8.64 17.73 0.61
CA ARG A 351 -7.63 18.77 0.36
C ARG A 351 -8.05 19.82 -0.66
N GLY A 352 -9.22 19.65 -1.27
CA GLY A 352 -9.75 20.55 -2.30
C GLY A 352 -9.20 20.29 -3.69
N ARG A 353 -9.55 21.18 -4.62
CA ARG A 353 -9.29 21.01 -6.06
C ARG A 353 -7.80 20.99 -6.40
N LEU A 354 -7.42 20.03 -7.25
CA LEU A 354 -6.11 20.01 -7.91
C LEU A 354 -6.00 21.17 -8.92
N THR A 355 -5.01 22.05 -8.71
CA THR A 355 -4.80 23.20 -9.61
C THR A 355 -4.37 22.74 -11.01
N PRO A 356 -4.68 23.50 -12.09
CA PRO A 356 -4.22 23.22 -13.45
C PRO A 356 -2.71 23.07 -13.58
N LYS A 357 -1.94 23.85 -12.79
CA LYS A 357 -0.47 23.75 -12.75
C LYS A 357 0.01 22.38 -12.26
N LEU A 358 -0.77 21.68 -11.45
CA LEU A 358 -0.40 20.41 -10.86
C LEU A 358 -0.79 19.24 -11.75
N TYR A 359 -2.05 19.16 -12.20
CA TYR A 359 -2.47 18.04 -13.05
C TYR A 359 -1.89 18.13 -14.46
N LYS A 360 -1.69 19.32 -15.06
CA LYS A 360 -1.07 19.40 -16.40
C LYS A 360 0.40 18.97 -16.46
N ARG A 361 1.08 18.83 -15.30
CA ARG A 361 2.45 18.25 -15.22
C ARG A 361 2.44 16.74 -15.44
N GLY A 362 1.31 16.08 -15.21
CA GLY A 362 1.16 14.64 -15.31
C GLY A 362 0.77 14.18 -16.70
N LYS A 363 1.43 13.13 -17.22
CA LYS A 363 1.11 12.59 -18.55
C LYS A 363 -0.18 11.76 -18.55
N LEU A 364 -0.66 11.32 -17.38
CA LEU A 364 -1.88 10.50 -17.24
C LEU A 364 -3.13 11.30 -16.90
N SER A 365 -3.01 12.62 -16.83
CA SER A 365 -4.11 13.50 -16.42
C SER A 365 -5.30 13.50 -17.37
N GLY A 366 -5.09 13.17 -18.65
CA GLY A 366 -6.18 13.05 -19.64
C GLY A 366 -7.20 11.94 -19.29
N GLY A 367 -6.82 10.95 -18.46
CA GLY A 367 -7.74 9.92 -17.98
C GLY A 367 -8.58 10.36 -16.77
N HIS A 368 -8.39 11.57 -16.25
CA HIS A 368 -9.00 12.03 -14.99
C HIS A 368 -9.64 13.41 -15.08
N PHE A 369 -9.26 14.22 -16.07
CA PHE A 369 -9.76 15.59 -16.25
C PHE A 369 -10.23 15.78 -17.69
N ASP A 370 -11.33 16.51 -17.86
CA ASP A 370 -11.82 16.95 -19.17
C ASP A 370 -11.03 18.16 -19.71
N GLU A 371 -11.35 18.59 -20.93
CA GLU A 371 -10.71 19.74 -21.58
C GLU A 371 -10.95 21.06 -20.82
N GLN A 372 -12.08 21.14 -20.10
CA GLN A 372 -12.47 22.26 -19.25
C GLN A 372 -11.81 22.20 -17.86
N GLY A 373 -10.97 21.19 -17.60
CA GLY A 373 -10.23 20.99 -16.37
C GLY A 373 -11.09 20.59 -15.16
N GLN A 374 -12.28 20.04 -15.40
CA GLN A 374 -13.15 19.44 -14.40
C GLN A 374 -12.77 17.98 -14.19
N PHE A 375 -12.99 17.49 -12.97
CA PHE A 375 -12.65 16.11 -12.65
C PHE A 375 -13.73 15.16 -13.16
N VAL A 376 -13.31 14.12 -13.87
CA VAL A 376 -14.18 13.06 -14.38
C VAL A 376 -14.11 11.89 -13.41
N SER A 377 -15.11 11.75 -12.55
CA SER A 377 -15.25 10.62 -11.62
C SER A 377 -15.73 9.39 -12.38
N VAL A 378 -15.00 8.28 -12.24
CA VAL A 378 -15.32 6.98 -12.83
C VAL A 378 -15.60 6.02 -11.69
N GLU A 379 -16.88 5.74 -11.45
CA GLU A 379 -17.35 4.82 -10.41
C GLU A 379 -17.79 3.52 -11.07
N ARG A 380 -17.30 2.39 -10.56
CA ARG A 380 -17.76 1.07 -11.00
C ARG A 380 -18.70 0.52 -9.96
N ASP A 381 -19.96 0.37 -10.34
CA ASP A 381 -20.92 -0.31 -9.50
C ASP A 381 -20.57 -1.81 -9.46
N LYS A 382 -20.18 -2.28 -8.27
CA LYS A 382 -19.75 -3.67 -8.06
C LYS A 382 -20.88 -4.68 -8.23
N VAL A 383 -22.13 -4.24 -8.06
CA VAL A 383 -23.31 -5.10 -8.11
C VAL A 383 -23.84 -5.20 -9.54
N LEU A 384 -23.87 -4.08 -10.26
CA LEU A 384 -24.43 -4.00 -11.62
C LEU A 384 -23.39 -4.13 -12.74
N GLY A 385 -22.09 -4.07 -12.41
CA GLY A 385 -21.00 -4.09 -13.39
C GLY A 385 -20.96 -2.87 -14.33
N LYS A 386 -21.80 -1.85 -14.06
CA LYS A 386 -21.91 -0.64 -14.87
C LYS A 386 -20.90 0.39 -14.42
N THR A 387 -20.25 1.04 -15.39
CA THR A 387 -19.34 2.17 -15.13
C THR A 387 -20.13 3.47 -15.25
N ALA A 388 -20.30 4.18 -14.13
CA ALA A 388 -20.88 5.50 -14.09
C ALA A 388 -19.77 6.55 -14.22
N VAL A 389 -19.89 7.42 -15.21
CA VAL A 389 -18.97 8.55 -15.42
C VAL A 389 -19.70 9.84 -15.06
N ARG A 390 -19.18 10.58 -14.08
CA ARG A 390 -19.76 11.84 -13.61
C ARG A 390 -18.71 12.93 -13.62
N VAL A 391 -18.99 14.03 -14.32
CA VAL A 391 -18.14 15.23 -14.27
C VAL A 391 -18.50 16.00 -13.01
N LEU A 392 -17.51 16.26 -12.14
CA LEU A 392 -17.69 16.97 -10.87
C LEU A 392 -17.15 18.40 -11.02
N PRO A 393 -18.02 19.43 -11.16
CA PRO A 393 -17.57 20.79 -11.47
C PRO A 393 -16.94 21.51 -10.27
N MET A 394 -17.34 21.16 -9.04
CA MET A 394 -16.94 21.85 -7.82
C MET A 394 -16.80 20.87 -6.64
N LEU A 395 -15.64 20.24 -6.53
CA LEU A 395 -15.23 19.57 -5.29
C LEU A 395 -14.81 20.64 -4.26
N LYS A 396 -15.79 21.23 -3.56
CA LYS A 396 -15.50 21.92 -2.30
C LYS A 396 -15.02 20.86 -1.30
N PRO A 397 -14.06 21.15 -0.41
CA PRO A 397 -13.70 20.22 0.66
C PRO A 397 -14.96 19.92 1.49
N THR A 398 -15.56 18.76 1.29
CA THR A 398 -16.77 18.33 1.99
C THR A 398 -16.43 17.64 3.30
N ARG A 399 -15.18 17.18 3.46
CA ARG A 399 -14.73 16.39 4.60
C ARG A 399 -13.44 17.01 5.15
N ASP A 400 -13.57 17.87 6.16
CA ASP A 400 -12.41 18.52 6.78
C ASP A 400 -11.57 17.52 7.60
N LEU A 401 -10.25 17.62 7.47
CA LEU A 401 -9.29 16.78 8.19
C LEU A 401 -9.39 17.03 9.70
N ARG A 402 -9.59 18.29 10.09
CA ARG A 402 -9.70 18.70 11.50
C ARG A 402 -10.91 18.06 12.18
N THR A 403 -12.09 18.10 11.53
CA THR A 403 -13.31 17.49 12.07
C THR A 403 -13.16 15.98 12.30
N ARG A 404 -12.51 15.27 11.37
CA ARG A 404 -12.30 13.82 11.52
C ARG A 404 -11.35 13.47 12.65
N LEU A 405 -10.31 14.27 12.85
CA LEU A 405 -9.35 14.06 13.94
C LEU A 405 -9.97 14.41 15.29
N LEU A 406 -10.81 15.45 15.35
CA LEU A 406 -11.54 15.83 16.57
C LEU A 406 -12.65 14.83 16.93
N ALA A 407 -13.30 14.20 15.94
CA ALA A 407 -14.28 13.14 16.19
C ALA A 407 -13.65 11.90 16.87
N ALA A 408 -12.35 11.66 16.64
CA ALA A 408 -11.60 10.60 17.32
C ALA A 408 -11.16 10.98 18.74
N SER A 409 -11.36 12.24 19.16
CA SER A 409 -10.78 12.79 20.40
C SER A 409 -11.82 13.21 21.46
N SER A 410 -13.00 12.58 21.49
CA SER A 410 -14.08 12.90 22.43
C SER A 410 -13.57 12.84 23.89
N GLY A 411 -13.59 13.98 24.59
CA GLY A 411 -13.26 14.08 26.03
C GLY A 411 -11.87 14.59 26.41
N MET A 412 -11.12 15.22 25.51
CA MET A 412 -9.75 15.71 25.78
C MET A 412 -9.66 16.98 26.65
N ASN A 413 -8.56 17.09 27.40
CA ASN A 413 -8.20 18.29 28.15
C ASN A 413 -7.70 19.44 27.22
N ASP A 414 -7.75 20.69 27.67
CA ASP A 414 -7.31 21.87 26.88
C ASP A 414 -5.88 21.74 26.34
N ALA A 415 -4.97 21.11 27.09
CA ALA A 415 -3.60 20.86 26.66
C ALA A 415 -3.51 19.86 25.51
N GLU A 416 -4.30 18.79 25.56
CA GLU A 416 -4.35 17.77 24.51
C GLU A 416 -5.02 18.31 23.24
N SER A 417 -6.00 19.20 23.38
CA SER A 417 -6.63 19.90 22.24
C SER A 417 -5.65 20.83 21.50
N ARG A 418 -4.76 21.51 22.25
CA ARG A 418 -3.66 22.29 21.63
C ARG A 418 -2.68 21.39 20.91
N ASP A 419 -2.25 20.30 21.54
CA ASP A 419 -1.32 19.34 20.95
C ASP A 419 -1.92 18.66 19.71
N LEU A 420 -3.22 18.37 19.72
CA LEU A 420 -3.96 17.85 18.57
C LEU A 420 -4.03 18.87 17.44
N SER A 421 -4.24 20.15 17.75
CA SER A 421 -4.19 21.22 16.75
C SER A 421 -2.82 21.31 16.08
N LEU A 422 -1.73 21.15 16.84
CA LEU A 422 -0.36 21.09 16.30
C LEU A 422 -0.12 19.82 15.45
N PHE A 423 -0.76 18.71 15.80
CA PHE A 423 -0.71 17.49 15.00
C PHE A 423 -1.44 17.65 13.67
N VAL A 424 -2.63 18.24 13.68
CA VAL A 424 -3.40 18.56 12.46
C VAL A 424 -2.55 19.44 11.54
N ASP A 425 -1.94 20.50 12.06
CA ASP A 425 -1.07 21.40 11.31
C ASP A 425 0.11 20.65 10.66
N LEU A 426 0.76 19.74 11.41
CA LEU A 426 1.82 18.88 10.86
C LEU A 426 1.31 18.00 9.70
N LEU A 427 0.13 17.38 9.85
CA LEU A 427 -0.47 16.55 8.79
C LEU A 427 -0.82 17.37 7.56
N GLU A 428 -1.35 18.58 7.72
CA GLU A 428 -1.68 19.47 6.60
C GLU A 428 -0.44 19.83 5.77
N HIS A 429 0.69 20.07 6.44
CA HIS A 429 1.98 20.32 5.80
C HIS A 429 2.55 19.08 5.08
N CYS A 430 2.31 17.87 5.60
CA CYS A 430 2.67 16.62 4.93
C CYS A 430 1.79 16.33 3.71
N LEU A 431 0.49 16.65 3.80
CA LEU A 431 -0.55 16.37 2.81
C LEU A 431 -0.82 17.56 1.86
N MET A 432 0.20 18.38 1.61
CA MET A 432 0.11 19.43 0.59
C MET A 432 0.05 18.81 -0.81
N LEU A 433 -0.95 19.18 -1.61
CA LEU A 433 -1.13 18.61 -2.96
C LEU A 433 0.09 18.86 -3.86
N ASN A 434 0.66 20.07 -3.80
CA ASN A 434 1.89 20.39 -4.51
C ASN A 434 3.11 19.78 -3.78
N PRO A 435 3.84 18.82 -4.37
CA PRO A 435 5.01 18.20 -3.75
C PRO A 435 6.10 19.21 -3.38
N ASP A 436 6.27 20.27 -4.17
CA ASP A 436 7.30 21.29 -3.96
C ASP A 436 7.05 22.14 -2.69
N ARG A 437 5.80 22.16 -2.22
CA ARG A 437 5.37 22.87 -1.00
C ARG A 437 5.21 21.97 0.22
N ARG A 438 5.40 20.65 0.08
CA ARG A 438 5.34 19.72 1.23
C ARG A 438 6.51 19.99 2.16
N ILE A 439 6.25 19.84 3.45
CA ILE A 439 7.28 19.95 4.47
C ILE A 439 8.37 18.90 4.24
N LYS A 440 9.62 19.28 4.46
CA LYS A 440 10.77 18.38 4.36
C LYS A 440 10.97 17.65 5.70
N PRO A 441 11.52 16.44 5.73
CA PRO A 441 11.73 15.71 6.98
C PRO A 441 12.50 16.50 8.05
N ALA A 442 13.56 17.20 7.64
CA ALA A 442 14.37 18.01 8.55
C ALA A 442 13.62 19.22 9.15
N ASP A 443 12.65 19.76 8.40
CA ASP A 443 11.80 20.87 8.85
C ASP A 443 10.65 20.34 9.71
N ALA A 444 10.12 19.16 9.38
CA ALA A 444 9.12 18.45 10.19
C ALA A 444 9.63 18.16 11.60
N LEU A 445 10.91 17.77 11.76
CA LEU A 445 11.53 17.56 13.08
C LEU A 445 11.60 18.82 13.95
N LYS A 446 11.52 20.02 13.35
CA LYS A 446 11.52 21.31 14.05
C LYS A 446 10.11 21.83 14.33
N HIS A 447 9.08 21.09 13.90
CA HIS A 447 7.70 21.49 14.03
C HIS A 447 7.27 21.68 15.49
N ALA A 448 6.36 22.62 15.74
CA ALA A 448 5.84 22.93 17.09
C ALA A 448 5.26 21.71 17.81
N PHE A 449 4.72 20.74 17.05
CA PHE A 449 4.23 19.47 17.59
C PHE A 449 5.29 18.66 18.35
N PHE A 450 6.58 18.82 18.00
CA PHE A 450 7.69 18.15 18.69
C PHE A 450 8.40 19.05 19.70
N THR A 451 8.44 20.36 19.46
CA THR A 451 9.17 21.31 20.32
C THR A 451 8.32 21.84 21.49
N SER A 452 7.01 21.92 21.33
CA SER A 452 6.08 22.31 22.39
C SER A 452 5.91 21.16 23.39
N ARG A 453 6.78 21.09 24.39
CA ARG A 453 6.58 20.22 25.55
C ARG A 453 5.49 20.80 26.46
N SER A 454 4.23 20.63 26.07
CA SER A 454 3.11 20.73 27.01
C SER A 454 3.08 19.46 27.86
N GLY A 455 3.75 19.44 29.02
CA GLY A 455 3.56 18.41 30.05
C GLY A 455 4.64 17.32 30.15
N ALA A 456 5.82 17.68 30.62
CA ALA A 456 6.72 16.75 31.32
C ALA A 456 7.28 17.45 32.56
N ARG A 457 6.36 17.77 33.49
CA ARG A 457 6.64 17.96 34.91
C ARG A 457 5.46 17.34 35.65
N HIS A 458 5.61 16.08 36.03
CA HIS A 458 5.27 15.58 37.35
C HIS A 458 6.09 14.32 37.62
#